data_AF-N1WC46-F1
#
_entry.id   AF-N1WC46-F1
#
_cell.length_a   1.000
_cell.length_b   1.000
_cell.length_c   1.000
_cell.angle_alpha   90.00
_cell.angle_beta   90.00
_cell.angle_gamma   90.00
#
_symmetry.space_group_name_H-M   'P 1'
#
loop_
_entity.id
_entity.type
_entity.pdbx_description
1 polymer ?
#
loop_
_entity_poly.entity_id
_entity_poly.type
_entity_poly.pdbx_seq_one_letter_code
_entity_poly.pdbx_strand_id
1 'polypeptide(L)'
;MIQFRFEKDKLFLITSVISLILLPWLIRNIILSGYLIYPFPAIDLFNFDWKVPLGNVISEKLAITGWARNPGEGYVEASGMKFWEWFPIWWKNKSVLIQLFLIVSLLFPALAFIFSLLKKIKINFQTFIILSTSSVGVIFWIFLAPDLRFGKAFLGVAAISPLFYLNFRIKLHSINILKIKNLSKIILAFCLIIILVSLLNRRTYSRFKRFIAENSVLLVHPRKIETPPNLDFKTIKVNDLEVFIPEAGDQCFDYKIPCMPYKNETLTLRGKTLQSGFKSIQNP
;
A
#
# COMPACT_ATOMS: atom_id res chain seq x y z
N MET A 1 7.04 7.88 -32.20
CA MET A 1 8.19 8.41 -31.45
C MET A 1 7.66 9.40 -30.41
N ILE A 2 7.78 9.07 -29.12
CA ILE A 2 7.33 9.95 -28.03
C ILE A 2 8.32 11.11 -27.94
N GLN A 3 7.88 12.34 -28.18
CA GLN A 3 8.71 13.53 -28.08
C GLN A 3 8.53 14.15 -26.69
N PHE A 4 9.56 14.08 -25.86
CA PHE A 4 9.57 14.66 -24.52
C PHE A 4 10.05 16.12 -24.56
N ARG A 5 9.34 17.01 -23.86
CA ARG A 5 9.83 18.37 -23.59
C ARG A 5 10.51 18.35 -22.23
N PHE A 6 11.85 18.45 -22.23
CA PHE A 6 12.65 18.43 -21.00
C PHE A 6 12.58 19.80 -20.31
N GLU A 7 12.14 19.83 -19.05
CA GLU A 7 12.07 21.04 -18.23
C GLU A 7 12.91 20.82 -16.97
N LYS A 8 14.14 21.34 -16.94
CA LYS A 8 15.14 21.07 -15.89
C LYS A 8 14.64 21.44 -14.49
N ASP A 9 14.01 22.60 -14.34
CA ASP A 9 13.55 23.11 -13.05
C ASP A 9 12.46 22.21 -12.44
N LYS A 10 11.54 21.72 -13.29
CA LYS A 10 10.51 20.76 -12.86
C LYS A 10 11.11 19.43 -12.43
N LEU A 11 12.13 18.96 -13.14
CA LEU A 11 12.82 17.73 -12.78
C LEU A 11 13.48 17.87 -11.41
N PHE A 12 14.19 18.97 -11.17
CA PHE A 12 14.83 19.25 -9.89
C PHE A 12 13.82 19.30 -8.73
N LEU A 13 12.68 19.97 -8.92
CA LEU A 13 11.63 20.02 -7.92
C LEU A 13 11.07 18.62 -7.63
N ILE A 14 10.77 17.83 -8.67
CA ILE A 14 10.24 16.46 -8.53
C ILE A 14 11.26 15.59 -7.78
N THR A 15 12.54 15.62 -8.14
CA THR A 15 13.56 14.84 -7.46
C THR A 15 13.71 15.26 -6.00
N SER A 16 13.69 16.56 -5.72
CA SER A 16 13.74 17.07 -4.33
C SER A 16 12.57 16.59 -3.48
N VAL A 17 11.35 16.62 -4.02
CA VAL A 17 10.15 16.13 -3.31
C VAL A 17 10.22 14.62 -3.09
N ILE A 18 10.64 13.86 -4.11
CA ILE A 18 10.82 12.40 -3.97
C ILE A 18 11.86 12.10 -2.88
N SER A 19 13.00 12.77 -2.87
CA SER A 19 14.04 12.59 -1.86
C SER A 19 13.54 12.93 -0.45
N LEU A 20 12.77 14.02 -0.29
CA LEU A 20 12.22 14.42 1.00
C LEU A 20 11.26 13.37 1.59
N ILE A 21 10.55 12.63 0.74
CA ILE A 21 9.63 11.57 1.17
C ILE A 21 10.37 10.24 1.35
N LEU A 22 11.23 9.89 0.41
CA LEU A 22 11.86 8.57 0.33
C LEU A 22 12.98 8.41 1.37
N LEU A 23 13.79 9.44 1.61
CA LEU A 23 14.94 9.34 2.51
C LEU A 23 14.51 9.05 3.97
N PRO A 24 13.54 9.77 4.58
CA PRO A 24 13.10 9.43 5.93
C PRO A 24 12.53 8.01 6.03
N TRP A 25 11.84 7.53 5.00
CA TRP A 25 11.31 6.17 4.96
C TRP A 25 12.44 5.11 4.89
N LEU A 26 13.45 5.32 4.05
CA LEU A 26 14.63 4.44 3.96
C LEU A 26 15.44 4.43 5.26
N ILE A 27 15.72 5.61 5.82
CA ILE A 27 16.45 5.76 7.09
C ILE A 27 15.69 5.05 8.21
N ARG A 28 14.36 5.24 8.30
CA ARG A 28 13.52 4.53 9.27
C ARG A 28 13.63 3.01 9.13
N ASN A 29 13.63 2.47 7.90
CA ASN A 29 13.78 1.03 7.69
C ASN A 29 15.14 0.52 8.17
N ILE A 30 16.22 1.26 7.89
CA ILE A 30 17.58 0.91 8.35
C ILE A 30 17.63 0.91 9.89
N ILE A 31 17.10 1.96 10.54
CA ILE A 31 17.11 2.06 12.01
C ILE A 31 16.30 0.93 12.64
N LEU A 32 15.11 0.63 12.11
CA LEU A 32 14.19 -0.34 12.72
C LEU A 32 14.53 -1.80 12.42
N SER A 33 15.15 -2.09 11.28
CA SER A 33 15.33 -3.47 10.82
C SER A 33 16.74 -3.83 10.38
N GLY A 34 17.61 -2.83 10.15
CA GLY A 34 18.92 -3.02 9.53
C GLY A 34 18.88 -3.24 8.02
N TYR A 35 17.71 -3.22 7.36
CA TYR A 35 17.57 -3.33 5.90
C TYR A 35 17.18 -1.98 5.27
N LEU A 36 17.66 -1.73 4.05
CA LEU A 36 17.27 -0.56 3.27
C LEU A 36 15.76 -0.58 2.93
N ILE A 37 15.27 -1.76 2.54
CA ILE A 37 13.86 -2.02 2.23
C ILE A 37 13.45 -3.29 2.97
N TYR A 38 12.67 -3.16 4.04
CA TYR A 38 12.17 -4.31 4.81
C TYR A 38 10.74 -4.69 4.37
N PRO A 39 10.38 -5.98 4.22
CA PRO A 39 11.21 -7.19 4.36
C PRO A 39 11.72 -7.69 2.99
N PHE A 40 12.57 -6.92 2.30
CA PHE A 40 13.11 -7.29 0.99
C PHE A 40 14.58 -7.76 1.11
N PRO A 41 14.83 -9.09 1.23
CA PRO A 41 16.15 -9.61 1.57
C PRO A 41 17.18 -9.50 0.42
N ALA A 42 16.75 -9.17 -0.80
CA ALA A 42 17.67 -9.09 -1.95
C ALA A 42 18.55 -7.83 -1.96
N ILE A 43 18.21 -6.81 -1.17
CA ILE A 43 19.04 -5.61 -0.99
C ILE A 43 19.53 -5.61 0.47
N ASP A 44 20.64 -6.30 0.68
CA ASP A 44 21.28 -6.43 1.97
C ASP A 44 22.68 -5.77 1.95
N LEU A 45 22.75 -4.54 2.46
CA LEU A 45 23.93 -3.68 2.34
C LEU A 45 24.66 -3.46 3.67
N PHE A 46 24.05 -3.84 4.79
CA PHE A 46 24.51 -3.46 6.12
C PHE A 46 24.60 -4.67 7.04
N ASN A 47 25.46 -4.57 8.05
CA ASN A 47 25.67 -5.63 9.03
C ASN A 47 25.69 -5.05 10.46
N PHE A 48 24.54 -4.55 10.90
CA PHE A 48 24.37 -4.03 12.26
C PHE A 48 24.07 -5.17 13.25
N ASP A 49 24.45 -5.00 14.51
CA ASP A 49 24.13 -5.94 15.59
C ASP A 49 22.60 -6.06 15.81
N TRP A 50 21.84 -4.96 15.65
CA TRP A 50 20.37 -4.96 15.75
C TRP A 50 19.62 -5.41 14.48
N LYS A 51 20.33 -5.78 13.41
CA LYS A 51 19.69 -6.16 12.14
C LYS A 51 18.79 -7.39 12.31
N VAL A 52 17.66 -7.43 11.62
CA VAL A 52 16.77 -8.60 11.66
C VAL A 52 17.46 -9.79 10.98
N PRO A 53 17.51 -10.99 11.60
CA PRO A 53 18.10 -12.16 10.96
C PRO A 53 17.47 -12.49 9.61
N LEU A 54 18.28 -12.91 8.64
CA LEU A 54 17.84 -13.15 7.26
C LEU A 54 16.65 -14.13 7.18
N GLY A 55 16.67 -15.20 7.98
CA GLY A 55 15.59 -16.19 8.04
C GLY A 55 14.25 -15.57 8.40
N ASN A 56 14.24 -14.62 9.35
CA ASN A 56 13.02 -13.91 9.76
C ASN A 56 12.53 -12.97 8.65
N VAL A 57 13.43 -12.32 7.91
CA VAL A 57 13.06 -11.46 6.78
C VAL A 57 12.45 -12.27 5.64
N ILE A 58 13.01 -13.44 5.34
CA ILE A 58 12.45 -14.36 4.33
C ILE A 58 11.07 -14.86 4.77
N SER A 59 10.94 -15.26 6.04
CA SER A 59 9.66 -15.71 6.60
C SER A 59 8.59 -14.62 6.51
N GLU A 60 8.90 -13.38 6.90
CA GLU A 60 7.99 -12.24 6.81
C GLU A 60 7.57 -11.95 5.37
N LYS A 61 8.53 -11.94 4.42
CA LYS A 61 8.25 -11.77 2.98
C LYS A 61 7.27 -12.84 2.48
N LEU A 62 7.50 -14.10 2.83
CA LEU A 62 6.65 -15.22 2.42
C LEU A 62 5.26 -15.12 3.05
N ALA A 63 5.18 -14.75 4.34
CA ALA A 63 3.92 -14.52 5.02
C ALA A 63 3.10 -13.43 4.32
N ILE A 64 3.67 -12.25 4.08
CA ILE A 64 2.98 -11.14 3.37
C ILE A 64 2.50 -11.60 1.98
N THR A 65 3.35 -12.29 1.23
CA THR A 65 3.02 -12.80 -0.11
C THR A 65 1.88 -13.80 -0.06
N GLY A 66 1.98 -14.77 0.84
CA GLY A 66 1.01 -15.83 1.05
C GLY A 66 -0.36 -15.30 1.48
N TRP A 67 -0.38 -14.42 2.49
CA TRP A 67 -1.61 -13.80 2.99
C TRP A 67 -2.30 -12.95 1.93
N ALA A 68 -1.53 -12.27 1.08
CA ALA A 68 -2.08 -11.48 -0.02
C ALA A 68 -2.73 -12.35 -1.11
N ARG A 69 -2.22 -13.57 -1.32
CA ARG A 69 -2.71 -14.54 -2.31
C ARG A 69 -3.89 -15.38 -1.80
N ASN A 70 -3.75 -15.99 -0.62
CA ASN A 70 -4.79 -16.83 -0.02
C ASN A 70 -4.76 -16.69 1.51
N PRO A 71 -5.52 -15.74 2.09
CA PRO A 71 -5.52 -15.53 3.54
C PRO A 71 -6.14 -16.70 4.30
N GLY A 72 -5.73 -16.90 5.56
CA GLY A 72 -6.16 -18.03 6.40
C GLY A 72 -5.22 -19.21 6.25
N GLU A 73 -5.71 -20.43 6.40
CA GLU A 73 -4.88 -21.65 6.45
C GLU A 73 -4.01 -21.86 5.21
N GLY A 74 -4.46 -21.42 4.03
CA GLY A 74 -3.75 -21.60 2.77
C GLY A 74 -2.61 -20.60 2.50
N TYR A 75 -2.29 -19.68 3.42
CA TYR A 75 -1.32 -18.61 3.14
C TYR A 75 0.10 -19.16 2.94
N VAL A 76 0.50 -20.16 3.74
CA VAL A 76 1.84 -20.76 3.69
C VAL A 76 2.07 -21.37 2.31
N GLU A 77 1.14 -22.20 1.85
CA GLU A 77 1.21 -22.86 0.54
C GLU A 77 1.17 -21.84 -0.60
N ALA A 78 0.26 -20.85 -0.51
CA ALA A 78 0.11 -19.84 -1.54
C ALA A 78 1.36 -18.95 -1.73
N SER A 79 2.22 -18.83 -0.72
CA SER A 79 3.47 -18.08 -0.83
C SER A 79 4.43 -18.67 -1.89
N GLY A 80 4.42 -20.00 -2.06
CA GLY A 80 5.29 -20.73 -2.99
C GLY A 80 4.64 -21.09 -4.33
N MET A 81 3.31 -20.94 -4.46
CA MET A 81 2.56 -21.29 -5.67
C MET A 81 2.98 -20.47 -6.91
N LYS A 82 2.90 -21.09 -8.07
CA LYS A 82 3.01 -20.43 -9.38
C LYS A 82 1.78 -19.56 -9.64
N PHE A 83 1.93 -18.58 -10.54
CA PHE A 83 0.87 -17.62 -10.86
C PHE A 83 -0.48 -18.27 -11.18
N TRP A 84 -0.49 -19.28 -12.05
CA TRP A 84 -1.69 -20.00 -12.48
C TRP A 84 -2.34 -20.87 -11.40
N GLU A 85 -1.62 -21.20 -10.32
CA GLU A 85 -2.15 -21.98 -9.20
C GLU A 85 -2.90 -21.08 -8.21
N TRP A 86 -2.29 -19.98 -7.78
CA TRP A 86 -2.89 -19.10 -6.77
C TRP A 86 -3.89 -18.10 -7.36
N PHE A 87 -3.70 -17.63 -8.60
CA PHE A 87 -4.52 -16.55 -9.16
C PHE A 87 -6.02 -16.90 -9.24
N PRO A 88 -6.44 -18.10 -9.68
CA PRO A 88 -7.87 -18.46 -9.70
C PRO A 88 -8.50 -18.48 -8.30
N ILE A 89 -7.77 -18.99 -7.30
CA ILE A 89 -8.21 -19.03 -5.89
C ILE A 89 -8.39 -17.60 -5.38
N TRP A 90 -7.36 -16.77 -5.57
CA TRP A 90 -7.36 -15.37 -5.17
C TRP A 90 -8.50 -14.58 -5.83
N TRP A 91 -8.73 -14.77 -7.12
CA TRP A 91 -9.76 -14.09 -7.90
C TRP A 91 -11.17 -14.45 -7.41
N LYS A 92 -11.42 -15.74 -7.18
CA LYS A 92 -12.71 -16.25 -6.67
C LYS A 92 -13.05 -15.68 -5.29
N ASN A 93 -12.05 -15.42 -4.47
CA ASN A 93 -12.22 -14.86 -3.12
C ASN A 93 -12.42 -13.33 -3.10
N LYS A 94 -12.44 -12.66 -4.26
CA LYS A 94 -12.74 -11.22 -4.34
C LYS A 94 -14.22 -10.97 -4.59
N SER A 95 -14.74 -9.90 -4.00
CA SER A 95 -16.09 -9.42 -4.33
C SER A 95 -16.14 -8.93 -5.78
N VAL A 96 -17.33 -8.98 -6.38
CA VAL A 96 -17.57 -8.53 -7.76
C VAL A 96 -17.09 -7.09 -7.98
N LEU A 97 -17.30 -6.20 -7.00
CA LEU A 97 -16.82 -4.81 -7.08
C LEU A 97 -15.29 -4.72 -7.17
N ILE A 98 -14.57 -5.56 -6.42
CA ILE A 98 -13.11 -5.60 -6.47
C ILE A 98 -12.65 -6.17 -7.81
N GLN A 99 -13.26 -7.25 -8.28
CA GLN A 99 -12.96 -7.84 -9.59
C GLN A 99 -13.13 -6.80 -10.72
N LEU A 100 -14.25 -6.08 -10.72
CA LEU A 100 -14.50 -4.99 -11.68
C LEU A 100 -13.44 -3.89 -11.59
N PHE A 101 -13.09 -3.46 -10.37
CA PHE A 101 -12.05 -2.45 -10.17
C PHE A 101 -10.69 -2.90 -10.71
N LEU A 102 -10.32 -4.16 -10.50
CA LEU A 102 -9.08 -4.74 -11.02
C LEU A 102 -9.08 -4.84 -12.55
N ILE A 103 -10.18 -5.30 -13.14
CA ILE A 103 -10.38 -5.35 -14.59
C ILE A 103 -10.19 -3.96 -15.18
N VAL A 104 -10.87 -2.94 -14.63
CA VAL A 104 -10.74 -1.55 -15.09
C VAL A 104 -9.30 -1.05 -14.94
N SER A 105 -8.65 -1.36 -13.82
CA SER A 105 -7.26 -0.97 -13.54
C SER A 105 -6.26 -1.56 -14.54
N LEU A 106 -6.52 -2.72 -15.13
CA LEU A 106 -5.66 -3.32 -16.16
C LEU A 106 -6.09 -2.91 -17.58
N LEU A 107 -7.38 -2.93 -17.89
CA LEU A 107 -7.90 -2.71 -19.24
C LEU A 107 -7.74 -1.25 -19.67
N PHE A 108 -8.02 -0.29 -18.80
CA PHE A 108 -8.05 1.11 -19.19
C PHE A 108 -6.66 1.65 -19.59
N PRO A 109 -5.57 1.38 -18.85
CA PRO A 109 -4.23 1.75 -19.30
C PRO A 109 -3.86 1.11 -20.63
N ALA A 110 -4.20 -0.18 -20.82
CA ALA A 110 -3.90 -0.91 -22.05
C ALA A 110 -4.62 -0.30 -23.26
N LEU A 111 -5.94 -0.07 -23.15
CA LEU A 111 -6.73 0.54 -24.21
C LEU A 111 -6.26 1.98 -24.51
N ALA A 112 -5.99 2.77 -23.47
CA ALA A 112 -5.53 4.13 -23.64
C ALA A 112 -4.14 4.20 -24.28
N PHE A 113 -3.23 3.28 -23.92
CA PHE A 113 -1.93 3.13 -24.56
C PHE A 113 -2.08 2.75 -26.04
N ILE A 114 -2.87 1.73 -26.37
CA ILE A 114 -3.14 1.31 -27.77
C ILE A 114 -3.72 2.48 -28.58
N PHE A 115 -4.73 3.17 -28.04
CA PHE A 115 -5.33 4.33 -28.70
C PHE A 115 -4.30 5.45 -28.93
N SER A 116 -3.40 5.69 -27.97
CA SER A 116 -2.34 6.69 -28.11
C SER A 116 -1.38 6.36 -29.25
N LEU A 117 -1.07 5.07 -29.46
CA LEU A 117 -0.25 4.60 -30.57
C LEU A 117 -0.98 4.77 -31.91
N LEU A 118 -2.24 4.34 -31.98
CA LEU A 118 -3.07 4.42 -33.20
C LEU A 118 -3.35 5.86 -33.64
N LYS A 119 -3.65 6.75 -32.70
CA LYS A 119 -3.96 8.17 -32.97
C LYS A 119 -2.75 9.10 -32.88
N LYS A 120 -1.55 8.56 -32.62
CA LYS A 120 -0.31 9.32 -32.44
C LYS A 120 -0.46 10.48 -31.43
N ILE A 121 -1.18 10.23 -30.34
CA ILE A 121 -1.42 11.23 -29.29
C ILE A 121 -0.10 11.57 -28.61
N LYS A 122 0.20 12.86 -28.52
CA LYS A 122 1.37 13.34 -27.76
C LYS A 122 0.98 13.48 -26.28
N ILE A 123 1.56 12.62 -25.45
CA ILE A 123 1.50 12.75 -23.98
C ILE A 123 2.69 13.58 -23.50
N ASN A 124 2.46 14.44 -22.51
CA ASN A 124 3.56 15.19 -21.90
C ASN A 124 4.37 14.28 -20.96
N PHE A 125 5.58 14.72 -20.59
CA PHE A 125 6.49 13.95 -19.75
C PHE A 125 5.92 13.62 -18.37
N GLN A 126 5.18 14.54 -17.74
CA GLN A 126 4.57 14.35 -16.42
C GLN A 126 3.52 13.23 -16.46
N THR A 127 2.63 13.28 -17.45
CA THR A 127 1.61 12.27 -17.70
C THR A 127 2.23 10.92 -17.99
N PHE A 128 3.29 10.88 -18.80
CA PHE A 128 4.04 9.65 -19.05
C PHE A 128 4.59 9.05 -17.75
N ILE A 129 5.26 9.85 -16.90
CA ILE A 129 5.77 9.38 -15.61
C ILE A 129 4.64 8.80 -14.76
N ILE A 130 3.54 9.53 -14.56
CA ILE A 130 2.42 9.08 -13.72
C ILE A 130 1.88 7.73 -14.20
N LEU A 131 1.66 7.60 -15.52
CA LEU A 131 1.10 6.40 -16.12
C LEU A 131 2.08 5.22 -16.08
N SER A 132 3.36 5.46 -16.35
CA SER A 132 4.42 4.45 -16.25
C SER A 132 4.59 3.97 -14.81
N THR A 133 4.67 4.89 -13.85
CA THR A 133 4.76 4.54 -12.42
C THR A 133 3.53 3.75 -11.98
N SER A 134 2.32 4.13 -12.40
CA SER A 134 1.11 3.36 -12.06
C SER A 134 1.13 1.95 -12.66
N SER A 135 1.52 1.80 -13.93
CA SER A 135 1.59 0.50 -14.61
C SER A 135 2.63 -0.42 -13.98
N VAL A 136 3.84 0.10 -13.75
CA VAL A 136 4.92 -0.65 -13.07
C VAL A 136 4.49 -1.02 -11.65
N GLY A 137 3.81 -0.12 -10.94
CA GLY A 137 3.28 -0.38 -9.60
C GLY A 137 2.21 -1.46 -9.58
N VAL A 138 1.30 -1.50 -10.57
CA VAL A 138 0.29 -2.59 -10.70
C VAL A 138 0.95 -3.93 -10.98
N ILE A 139 1.96 -3.96 -11.85
CA ILE A 139 2.75 -5.18 -12.14
C ILE A 139 3.47 -5.64 -10.88
N PHE A 140 4.17 -4.74 -10.20
CA PHE A 140 4.85 -5.05 -8.95
C PHE A 140 3.88 -5.58 -7.88
N TRP A 141 2.72 -4.95 -7.75
CA TRP A 141 1.68 -5.33 -6.79
C TRP A 141 1.13 -6.74 -7.04
N ILE A 142 0.79 -7.09 -8.28
CA ILE A 142 0.18 -8.41 -8.58
C ILE A 142 1.17 -9.57 -8.34
N PHE A 143 2.47 -9.34 -8.60
CA PHE A 143 3.48 -10.39 -8.44
C PHE A 143 3.99 -10.53 -7.00
N LEU A 144 4.10 -9.42 -6.27
CA LEU A 144 4.68 -9.44 -4.92
C LEU A 144 3.62 -9.71 -3.84
N ALA A 145 2.57 -8.90 -3.76
CA ALA A 145 1.57 -8.99 -2.69
C ALA A 145 0.21 -8.42 -3.17
N PRO A 146 -0.63 -9.24 -3.83
CA PRO A 146 -1.89 -8.81 -4.45
C PRO A 146 -3.03 -8.52 -3.44
N ASP A 147 -2.72 -7.87 -2.32
CA ASP A 147 -3.70 -7.34 -1.38
C ASP A 147 -3.96 -5.87 -1.70
N LEU A 148 -5.24 -5.47 -1.81
CA LEU A 148 -5.61 -4.10 -2.17
C LEU A 148 -4.96 -3.05 -1.27
N ARG A 149 -4.65 -3.37 0.00
CA ARG A 149 -3.99 -2.44 0.93
C ARG A 149 -2.66 -1.93 0.41
N PHE A 150 -1.92 -2.73 -0.37
CA PHE A 150 -0.63 -2.35 -0.93
C PHE A 150 -0.72 -1.71 -2.32
N GLY A 151 -1.79 -1.96 -3.08
CA GLY A 151 -1.90 -1.58 -4.49
C GLY A 151 -2.86 -0.44 -4.82
N LYS A 152 -3.70 0.00 -3.87
CA LYS A 152 -4.80 0.96 -4.09
C LYS A 152 -4.42 2.20 -4.89
N ALA A 153 -3.27 2.83 -4.59
CA ALA A 153 -2.83 4.04 -5.29
C ALA A 153 -2.50 3.77 -6.76
N PHE A 154 -1.72 2.73 -7.05
CA PHE A 154 -1.34 2.35 -8.41
C PHE A 154 -2.56 1.91 -9.22
N LEU A 155 -3.40 1.04 -8.65
CA LEU A 155 -4.64 0.58 -9.27
C LEU A 155 -5.60 1.75 -9.54
N GLY A 156 -5.75 2.67 -8.58
CA GLY A 156 -6.60 3.85 -8.74
C GLY A 156 -6.15 4.76 -9.87
N VAL A 157 -4.86 5.10 -9.95
CA VAL A 157 -4.30 5.90 -11.05
C VAL A 157 -4.45 5.17 -12.38
N ALA A 158 -4.20 3.86 -12.42
CA ALA A 158 -4.36 3.04 -13.60
C ALA A 158 -5.83 3.02 -14.09
N ALA A 159 -6.78 2.87 -13.18
CA ALA A 159 -8.21 2.90 -13.46
C ALA A 159 -8.70 4.23 -14.03
N ILE A 160 -8.04 5.37 -13.74
CA ILE A 160 -8.41 6.68 -14.31
C ILE A 160 -7.50 7.11 -15.48
N SER A 161 -6.59 6.24 -15.91
CA SER A 161 -5.61 6.53 -16.99
C SER A 161 -6.21 7.09 -18.28
N PRO A 162 -7.43 6.75 -18.76
CA PRO A 162 -7.96 7.31 -19.99
C PRO A 162 -8.16 8.83 -19.91
N LEU A 163 -8.43 9.36 -18.72
CA LEU A 163 -8.59 10.81 -18.51
C LEU A 163 -7.28 11.55 -18.81
N PHE A 164 -6.14 10.94 -18.48
CA PHE A 164 -4.82 11.52 -18.76
C PHE A 164 -4.49 11.51 -20.25
N TYR A 165 -4.79 10.42 -20.96
CA TYR A 165 -4.55 10.30 -22.41
C TYR A 165 -5.45 11.21 -23.26
N LEU A 166 -6.67 11.47 -22.80
CA LEU A 166 -7.60 12.39 -23.46
C LEU A 166 -7.32 13.87 -23.15
N ASN A 167 -6.19 14.18 -22.49
CA ASN A 167 -5.80 15.51 -22.00
C ASN A 167 -6.97 16.18 -21.28
N PHE A 168 -7.66 15.41 -20.44
CA PHE A 168 -8.85 15.86 -19.76
C PHE A 168 -8.49 16.97 -18.77
N ARG A 169 -8.76 18.22 -19.18
CA ARG A 169 -8.66 19.38 -18.28
C ARG A 169 -10.04 19.60 -17.66
N ILE A 170 -10.12 19.45 -16.35
CA ILE A 170 -11.26 19.96 -15.58
C ILE A 170 -11.16 21.49 -15.63
N LYS A 171 -11.77 22.11 -16.64
CA LYS A 171 -12.12 23.53 -16.55
C LYS A 171 -13.36 23.59 -15.67
N LEU A 172 -13.23 24.19 -14.50
CA LEU A 172 -14.30 24.43 -13.52
C LEU A 172 -15.26 25.53 -14.04
N HIS A 173 -15.77 25.34 -15.25
CA HIS A 173 -16.75 26.24 -15.85
C HIS A 173 -18.12 25.55 -15.86
N SER A 174 -19.18 26.34 -15.71
CA SER A 174 -20.57 25.85 -15.66
C SER A 174 -20.82 24.83 -16.76
N ILE A 175 -21.02 23.56 -16.37
CA ILE A 175 -21.16 22.45 -17.29
C ILE A 175 -22.56 22.56 -17.91
N ASN A 176 -22.64 23.11 -19.11
CA ASN A 176 -23.88 23.15 -19.87
C ASN A 176 -24.10 21.78 -20.55
N ILE A 177 -24.94 20.93 -19.94
CA ILE A 177 -25.15 19.51 -20.27
C ILE A 177 -25.57 19.31 -21.75
N LEU A 178 -26.23 20.30 -22.34
CA LEU A 178 -26.77 20.25 -23.71
C LEU A 178 -25.71 20.36 -24.82
N LYS A 179 -24.44 20.68 -24.52
CA LYS A 179 -23.34 20.84 -25.52
C LYS A 179 -22.19 19.83 -25.36
N ILE A 180 -22.47 18.62 -24.89
CA ILE A 180 -21.45 17.58 -24.69
C ILE A 180 -21.20 16.83 -26.02
N LYS A 181 -20.19 17.25 -26.79
CA LYS A 181 -19.71 16.49 -27.98
C LYS A 181 -18.45 15.63 -27.72
N ASN A 182 -17.74 15.85 -26.61
CA ASN A 182 -16.47 15.16 -26.33
C ASN A 182 -16.68 13.98 -25.38
N LEU A 183 -16.21 12.80 -25.79
CA LEU A 183 -16.25 11.54 -25.03
C LEU A 183 -15.71 11.69 -23.60
N SER A 184 -14.68 12.52 -23.41
CA SER A 184 -14.08 12.78 -22.10
C SER A 184 -15.01 13.53 -21.13
N LYS A 185 -15.90 14.39 -21.64
CA LYS A 185 -16.93 15.07 -20.84
C LYS A 185 -18.10 14.14 -20.48
N ILE A 186 -18.41 13.16 -21.34
CA ILE A 186 -19.39 12.10 -21.04
C ILE A 186 -18.89 11.23 -19.90
N ILE A 187 -17.62 10.82 -19.93
CA ILE A 187 -17.00 10.02 -18.87
C ILE A 187 -17.01 10.79 -17.55
N LEU A 188 -16.64 12.09 -17.54
CA LEU A 188 -16.71 12.89 -16.30
C LEU A 188 -18.16 13.04 -15.81
N ALA A 189 -19.12 13.34 -16.70
CA ALA A 189 -20.51 13.47 -16.31
C ALA A 189 -21.03 12.15 -15.72
N PHE A 190 -20.67 11.00 -16.31
CA PHE A 190 -21.01 9.69 -15.78
C PHE A 190 -20.36 9.41 -14.42
N CYS A 191 -19.06 9.70 -14.27
CA CYS A 191 -18.37 9.58 -12.97
C CYS A 191 -18.98 10.51 -11.90
N LEU A 192 -19.27 11.76 -12.25
CA LEU A 192 -19.90 12.72 -11.35
C LEU A 192 -21.32 12.29 -11.00
N ILE A 193 -22.11 11.77 -11.95
CA ILE A 193 -23.46 11.24 -11.69
C ILE A 193 -23.38 10.02 -10.79
N ILE A 194 -22.44 9.09 -10.99
CA ILE A 194 -22.25 7.94 -10.09
C ILE A 194 -21.88 8.42 -8.69
N ILE A 195 -20.96 9.39 -8.57
CA ILE A 195 -20.57 9.97 -7.29
C ILE A 195 -21.77 10.68 -6.65
N LEU A 196 -22.53 11.48 -7.40
CA LEU A 196 -23.69 12.22 -6.91
C LEU A 196 -24.81 11.26 -6.49
N VAL A 197 -25.13 10.25 -7.28
CA VAL A 197 -26.15 9.21 -6.99
C VAL A 197 -25.71 8.38 -5.79
N SER A 198 -24.43 8.04 -5.68
CA SER A 198 -23.86 7.38 -4.51
C SER A 198 -23.95 8.27 -3.26
N LEU A 199 -23.69 9.57 -3.37
CA LEU A 199 -23.82 10.54 -2.28
C LEU A 199 -25.27 10.89 -1.93
N LEU A 200 -26.20 10.85 -2.90
CA LEU A 200 -27.64 11.09 -2.70
C LEU A 200 -28.35 9.85 -2.16
N ASN A 201 -27.74 8.67 -2.30
CA ASN A 201 -28.19 7.48 -1.59
C ASN A 201 -28.09 7.75 -0.09
N ARG A 202 -29.25 7.96 0.54
CA ARG A 202 -29.40 8.36 1.96
C ARG A 202 -28.63 7.44 2.90
N ARG A 203 -28.48 6.15 2.56
CA ARG A 203 -27.67 5.20 3.32
C ARG A 203 -26.17 5.51 3.24
N THR A 204 -25.65 5.83 2.06
CA THR A 204 -24.25 6.17 1.84
C THR A 204 -23.92 7.54 2.45
N TYR A 205 -24.78 8.55 2.27
CA TYR A 205 -24.60 9.86 2.89
C TYR A 205 -24.54 9.77 4.42
N SER A 206 -25.50 9.06 5.02
CA SER A 206 -25.55 8.86 6.47
C SER A 206 -24.30 8.14 6.96
N ARG A 207 -23.85 7.09 6.26
CA ARG A 207 -22.58 6.41 6.55
C ARG A 207 -21.37 7.35 6.46
N PHE A 208 -21.31 8.19 5.44
CA PHE A 208 -20.18 9.11 5.24
C PHE A 208 -20.17 10.23 6.28
N LYS A 209 -21.32 10.84 6.59
CA LYS A 209 -21.46 11.84 7.66
C LYS A 209 -21.09 11.26 9.02
N ARG A 210 -21.59 10.05 9.32
CA ARG A 210 -21.25 9.33 10.56
C ARG A 210 -19.76 9.00 10.62
N PHE A 211 -19.20 8.52 9.51
CA PHE A 211 -17.76 8.28 9.38
C PHE A 211 -16.96 9.55 9.67
N ILE A 212 -17.27 10.69 9.05
CA ILE A 212 -16.55 11.95 9.33
C ILE A 212 -16.72 12.36 10.80
N ALA A 213 -17.93 12.31 11.35
CA ALA A 213 -18.18 12.70 12.73
C ALA A 213 -17.37 11.83 13.72
N GLU A 214 -17.43 10.51 13.57
CA GLU A 214 -16.76 9.53 14.43
C GLU A 214 -15.23 9.52 14.25
N ASN A 215 -14.73 9.88 13.06
CA ASN A 215 -13.31 9.79 12.73
C ASN A 215 -12.61 11.16 12.63
N SER A 216 -13.29 12.26 12.91
CA SER A 216 -12.70 13.61 12.89
C SER A 216 -11.53 13.77 13.85
N VAL A 217 -11.62 13.15 15.03
CA VAL A 217 -10.55 13.08 16.04
C VAL A 217 -9.33 12.32 15.50
N LEU A 218 -9.51 11.42 14.54
CA LEU A 218 -8.43 10.64 13.92
C LEU A 218 -7.50 11.46 13.04
N LEU A 219 -7.85 12.71 12.74
CA LEU A 219 -6.96 13.66 12.07
C LEU A 219 -5.83 14.14 12.98
N VAL A 220 -6.03 14.08 14.30
CA VAL A 220 -5.09 14.60 15.31
C VAL A 220 -4.45 13.47 16.12
N HIS A 221 -5.23 12.44 16.48
CA HIS A 221 -4.73 11.30 17.25
C HIS A 221 -5.04 9.96 16.56
N PRO A 222 -4.09 9.00 16.53
CA PRO A 222 -4.40 7.67 16.03
C PRO A 222 -5.51 7.03 16.86
N ARG A 223 -6.32 6.19 16.20
CA ARG A 223 -7.39 5.46 16.89
C ARG A 223 -6.77 4.53 17.91
N LYS A 224 -7.23 4.59 19.16
CA LYS A 224 -6.83 3.61 20.17
C LYS A 224 -7.31 2.22 19.76
N ILE A 225 -6.42 1.25 19.89
CA ILE A 225 -6.69 -0.15 19.65
C ILE A 225 -7.06 -0.77 21.01
N GLU A 226 -8.36 -0.92 21.24
CA GLU A 226 -8.88 -1.45 22.51
C GLU A 226 -8.43 -2.88 22.74
N THR A 227 -7.80 -3.13 23.88
CA THR A 227 -7.47 -4.47 24.34
C THR A 227 -8.76 -5.20 24.72
N PRO A 228 -9.02 -6.40 24.19
CA PRO A 228 -10.19 -7.19 24.56
C PRO A 228 -10.23 -7.41 26.08
N PRO A 229 -11.38 -7.25 26.75
CA PRO A 229 -11.47 -7.32 28.20
C PRO A 229 -11.11 -8.70 28.78
N ASN A 230 -11.18 -9.75 27.96
CA ASN A 230 -10.85 -11.12 28.35
C ASN A 230 -9.46 -11.57 27.84
N LEU A 231 -8.64 -10.63 27.36
CA LEU A 231 -7.28 -10.95 26.90
C LEU A 231 -6.28 -10.61 28.00
N ASP A 232 -5.72 -11.66 28.59
CA ASP A 232 -4.65 -11.55 29.56
C ASP A 232 -3.28 -11.55 28.89
N PHE A 233 -2.27 -11.06 29.63
CA PHE A 233 -0.89 -10.97 29.19
C PHE A 233 0.04 -11.64 30.19
N LYS A 234 0.90 -12.52 29.68
CA LYS A 234 2.02 -13.09 30.43
C LYS A 234 3.18 -12.11 30.45
N THR A 235 3.81 -11.98 31.62
CA THR A 235 5.04 -11.20 31.77
C THR A 235 6.24 -12.15 31.67
N ILE A 236 7.14 -11.86 30.74
CA ILE A 236 8.43 -12.54 30.62
C ILE A 236 9.55 -11.55 30.94
N LYS A 237 10.67 -12.06 31.45
CA LYS A 237 11.88 -11.26 31.66
C LYS A 237 12.84 -11.45 30.49
N VAL A 238 13.21 -10.35 29.86
CA VAL A 238 14.33 -10.30 28.90
C VAL A 238 15.44 -9.50 29.59
N ASN A 239 16.41 -10.22 30.16
CA ASN A 239 17.35 -9.67 31.15
C ASN A 239 16.59 -9.03 32.34
N ASP A 240 16.80 -7.74 32.59
CA ASP A 240 16.13 -6.99 33.67
C ASP A 240 14.83 -6.30 33.22
N LEU A 241 14.41 -6.49 31.96
CA LEU A 241 13.25 -5.82 31.39
C LEU A 241 12.02 -6.73 31.31
N GLU A 242 10.89 -6.24 31.82
CA GLU A 242 9.60 -6.90 31.73
C GLU A 242 9.00 -6.70 30.33
N VAL A 243 8.69 -7.80 29.65
CA VAL A 243 8.04 -7.81 28.34
C VAL A 243 6.72 -8.56 28.44
N PHE A 244 5.68 -8.02 27.82
CA PHE A 244 4.35 -8.60 27.82
C PHE A 244 4.10 -9.45 26.57
N ILE A 245 3.41 -10.58 26.73
CA ILE A 245 2.99 -11.47 25.64
C ILE A 245 1.51 -11.80 25.83
N PRO A 246 0.65 -11.67 24.80
CA PRO A 246 -0.75 -12.03 24.92
C PRO A 246 -0.91 -13.54 25.20
N GLU A 247 -1.84 -13.92 26.08
CA GLU A 247 -2.13 -15.33 26.34
C GLU A 247 -2.84 -16.03 25.18
N ALA A 248 -3.59 -15.28 24.40
CA ALA A 248 -4.32 -15.75 23.22
C ALA A 248 -4.06 -14.85 22.01
N GLY A 249 -3.83 -15.47 20.86
CA GLY A 249 -3.50 -14.76 19.62
C GLY A 249 -2.07 -14.18 19.62
N ASP A 250 -1.84 -13.22 18.73
CA ASP A 250 -0.53 -12.63 18.45
C ASP A 250 -0.56 -11.09 18.53
N GLN A 251 -1.61 -10.51 19.13
CA GLN A 251 -1.86 -9.07 19.10
C GLN A 251 -1.61 -8.41 20.46
N CYS A 252 -0.80 -7.35 20.44
CA CYS A 252 -0.48 -6.55 21.62
C CYS A 252 -1.49 -5.41 21.91
N PHE A 253 -2.33 -5.03 20.93
CA PHE A 253 -3.25 -3.90 21.03
C PHE A 253 -2.53 -2.62 21.54
N ASP A 254 -3.21 -1.76 22.30
CA ASP A 254 -2.58 -0.65 23.03
C ASP A 254 -2.19 -1.04 24.47
N TYR A 255 -1.74 -2.29 24.70
CA TYR A 255 -1.22 -2.71 26.00
C TYR A 255 0.13 -2.04 26.31
N LYS A 256 0.65 -2.26 27.53
CA LYS A 256 1.93 -1.69 27.97
C LYS A 256 3.09 -2.16 27.07
N ILE A 257 3.98 -1.21 26.74
CA ILE A 257 5.21 -1.50 25.99
C ILE A 257 6.38 -1.82 26.93
N PRO A 258 7.31 -2.70 26.54
CA PRO A 258 7.29 -3.47 25.29
C PRO A 258 6.38 -4.71 25.38
N CYS A 259 5.69 -4.98 24.28
CA CYS A 259 4.92 -6.20 24.08
C CYS A 259 5.40 -6.89 22.81
N MET A 260 5.45 -8.23 22.81
CA MET A 260 5.79 -9.03 21.65
C MET A 260 4.69 -10.06 21.35
N PRO A 261 4.42 -10.35 20.06
CA PRO A 261 3.37 -11.30 19.65
C PRO A 261 3.67 -12.73 20.13
N TYR A 262 4.96 -13.10 20.19
CA TYR A 262 5.45 -14.40 20.61
C TYR A 262 6.84 -14.26 21.21
N LYS A 263 7.22 -15.19 22.09
CA LYS A 263 8.55 -15.22 22.72
C LYS A 263 9.62 -15.42 21.65
N ASN A 264 10.54 -14.47 21.53
CA ASN A 264 11.72 -14.59 20.67
C ASN A 264 12.98 -14.80 21.51
N GLU A 265 13.51 -16.02 21.50
CA GLU A 265 14.68 -16.41 22.31
C GLU A 265 16.00 -15.84 21.79
N THR A 266 16.03 -15.39 20.53
CA THR A 266 17.21 -14.81 19.92
C THR A 266 17.34 -13.31 20.19
N LEU A 267 16.31 -12.67 20.74
CA LEU A 267 16.26 -11.24 20.98
C LEU A 267 16.81 -10.92 22.38
N THR A 268 17.80 -10.05 22.44
CA THR A 268 18.36 -9.57 23.71
C THR A 268 18.51 -8.05 23.72
N LEU A 269 18.60 -7.47 24.90
CA LEU A 269 18.81 -6.02 25.06
C LEU A 269 20.24 -5.65 24.70
N ARG A 270 20.41 -4.57 23.95
CA ARG A 270 21.73 -4.07 23.55
C ARG A 270 22.43 -3.29 24.68
N GLY A 271 21.66 -2.73 25.61
CA GLY A 271 22.15 -1.99 26.77
C GLY A 271 21.28 -2.26 28.00
N LYS A 272 21.24 -1.33 28.97
CA LYS A 272 20.47 -1.49 30.22
C LYS A 272 19.04 -0.96 30.13
N THR A 273 18.73 -0.16 29.11
CA THR A 273 17.45 0.54 28.98
C THR A 273 16.78 0.25 27.64
N LEU A 274 15.46 0.42 27.57
CA LEU A 274 14.69 0.24 26.33
C LEU A 274 15.20 1.13 25.18
N GLN A 275 15.69 2.33 25.49
CA GLN A 275 16.27 3.26 24.51
C GLN A 275 17.54 2.72 23.84
N SER A 276 18.22 1.76 24.49
CA SER A 276 19.40 1.11 23.91
C SER A 276 19.04 0.17 22.75
N GLY A 277 17.76 -0.20 22.64
CA GLY A 277 17.25 -1.10 21.62
C GLY A 277 17.54 -2.58 21.90
N PHE A 278 17.19 -3.40 20.92
CA PHE A 278 17.38 -4.85 20.94
C PHE A 278 18.35 -5.29 19.86
N LYS A 279 18.99 -6.43 20.05
CA LYS A 279 19.81 -7.10 19.04
C LYS A 279 19.50 -8.58 18.97
N SER A 280 19.86 -9.19 17.84
CA SER A 280 19.80 -10.65 17.72
C SER A 280 21.12 -11.25 18.20
N ILE A 281 21.06 -12.32 18.99
CA ILE A 281 22.23 -13.11 19.39
C ILE A 281 22.91 -13.74 18.15
N GLN A 282 22.18 -13.89 17.04
CA GLN A 282 22.71 -14.44 15.78
C GLN A 282 23.59 -13.47 15.00
N ASN A 283 23.55 -12.17 15.32
CA ASN A 283 24.44 -11.17 14.72
C ASN A 283 25.54 -10.83 15.73
N PRO A 284 26.80 -11.19 15.47
CA PRO A 284 27.92 -10.81 16.33
C PRO A 284 28.15 -9.30 16.35
#